data_AF-A0A1I8I4U2-F1
#
_entry.id   AF-A0A1I8I4U2-F1
#
_cell.length_a   1.000
_cell.length_b   1.000
_cell.length_c   1.000
_cell.angle_alpha   90.00
_cell.angle_beta   90.00
_cell.angle_gamma   90.00
#
_symmetry.space_group_name_H-M   'P 1'
#
loop_
_entity.id
_entity.type
_entity.pdbx_description
1 polymer ?
#
loop_
_entity_poly.entity_id
_entity_poly.type
_entity_poly.pdbx_seq_one_letter_code
_entity_poly.pdbx_strand_id
1 'polypeptide(L)'
;MFSDESQAVIDCPSAWRVEVKTKDRETETPAITRYQRGLQTTRRKEVECQTDSFMYVQEELSVDSSELDPEVIKALRRLEPLMCRELERASRSTAFSALSGRYGARGPGGGAGTNSDAAPLRLSVVAGAGSPEIDSMPVAALSWSATGAFVAAALGRSDHQDWCLHRGAVCVWNASSARG
;
A
#
# COMPACT_ATOMS: atom_id res chain seq x y z
N MET A 1 -2.45 94.59 -25.24
CA MET A 1 -1.14 95.26 -25.40
C MET A 1 -0.43 95.09 -24.07
N PHE A 2 0.68 94.33 -24.08
CA PHE A 2 1.33 93.81 -22.88
C PHE A 2 2.00 94.93 -22.07
N SER A 3 1.93 94.84 -20.75
CA SER A 3 2.61 95.73 -19.81
C SER A 3 3.62 94.93 -19.00
N ASP A 4 4.89 95.36 -19.06
CA ASP A 4 6.05 94.75 -18.41
C ASP A 4 5.87 94.69 -16.89
N GLU A 5 5.92 93.48 -16.35
CA GLU A 5 5.97 93.24 -14.91
C GLU A 5 7.44 93.28 -14.45
N SER A 6 7.89 94.44 -13.96
CA SER A 6 9.21 94.59 -13.36
C SER A 6 9.22 93.90 -11.99
N GLN A 7 9.83 92.71 -11.91
CA GLN A 7 10.03 92.02 -10.63
C GLN A 7 10.97 92.80 -9.72
N ALA A 8 10.58 92.99 -8.46
CA ALA A 8 11.39 93.69 -7.47
C ALA A 8 12.68 92.92 -7.16
N VAL A 9 13.80 93.64 -7.14
CA VAL A 9 15.10 93.11 -6.72
C VAL A 9 14.99 92.68 -5.26
N ILE A 10 15.23 91.40 -4.99
CA ILE A 10 15.34 90.89 -3.62
C ILE A 10 16.75 91.18 -3.13
N ASP A 11 16.92 92.30 -2.43
CA ASP A 11 18.14 92.58 -1.68
C ASP A 11 18.17 91.71 -0.42
N CYS A 12 19.23 90.91 -0.25
CA CYS A 12 19.48 90.11 0.94
C CYS A 12 20.57 90.79 1.80
N PRO A 13 20.23 91.73 2.70
CA PRO A 13 21.22 92.38 3.54
C PRO A 13 21.93 91.36 4.44
N SER A 14 23.26 91.35 4.41
CA SER A 14 24.06 90.43 5.22
C SER A 14 23.89 90.73 6.71
N ALA A 15 23.45 89.75 7.51
CA ALA A 15 23.28 89.85 8.96
C ALA A 15 24.64 89.77 9.72
N TRP A 16 25.68 90.41 9.18
CA TRP A 16 27.03 90.31 9.72
C TRP A 16 27.15 91.18 10.97
N ARG A 17 27.36 90.50 12.11
CA ARG A 17 27.47 91.01 13.51
C ARG A 17 26.16 91.18 14.28
N VAL A 18 25.20 90.27 14.08
CA VAL A 18 24.09 90.06 15.04
C VAL A 18 24.46 88.90 15.96
N GLU A 19 24.40 89.09 17.28
CA GLU A 19 24.62 88.00 18.24
C GLU A 19 23.55 86.91 18.08
N VAL A 20 23.95 85.74 17.58
CA VAL A 20 23.06 84.59 17.38
C VAL A 20 23.06 83.75 18.65
N LYS A 21 21.93 83.72 19.37
CA LYS A 21 21.72 82.79 20.48
C LYS A 21 21.28 81.44 19.91
N THR A 22 22.20 80.48 19.85
CA THR A 22 21.88 79.09 19.50
C THR A 22 21.51 78.31 20.75
N LYS A 23 20.51 77.45 20.63
CA LYS A 23 20.12 76.50 21.67
C LYS A 23 20.17 75.11 21.06
N ASP A 24 21.14 74.32 21.51
CA ASP A 24 21.27 72.95 21.05
C ASP A 24 20.06 72.14 21.52
N ARG A 25 19.52 71.36 20.59
CA ARG A 25 18.38 70.50 20.84
C ARG A 25 18.73 69.11 20.36
N GLU A 26 18.77 68.20 21.30
CA GLU A 26 18.89 66.78 21.01
C GLU A 26 17.49 66.19 20.94
N THR A 27 17.29 65.33 19.94
CA THR A 27 16.04 64.59 19.77
C THR A 27 16.40 63.14 19.54
N GLU A 28 15.93 62.28 20.42
CA GLU A 28 16.12 60.84 20.30
C GLU A 28 14.81 60.19 19.85
N THR A 29 14.89 59.24 18.93
CA THR A 29 13.74 58.44 18.51
C THR A 29 13.49 57.30 19.49
N PRO A 30 12.23 56.97 19.81
CA PRO A 30 11.92 55.92 20.77
C PRO A 30 12.41 54.55 20.28
N ALA A 31 12.77 53.71 21.25
CA ALA A 31 13.25 52.36 20.98
C ALA A 31 12.16 51.48 20.33
N ILE A 32 12.58 50.63 19.39
CA ILE A 32 11.68 49.71 18.69
C ILE A 32 11.56 48.41 19.49
N THR A 33 10.35 48.11 19.95
CA THR A 33 10.07 46.87 20.67
C THR A 33 9.92 45.71 19.69
N ARG A 34 10.61 44.59 19.96
CA ARG A 34 10.49 43.34 19.20
C ARG A 34 9.96 42.25 20.11
N TYR A 35 9.11 41.37 19.57
CA TYR A 35 8.68 40.15 20.24
C TYR A 35 8.85 38.96 19.30
N GLN A 36 9.23 37.83 19.87
CA GLN A 36 9.29 36.57 19.16
C GLN A 36 7.95 35.86 19.28
N ARG A 37 7.43 35.38 18.16
CA ARG A 37 6.20 34.60 18.12
C ARG A 37 6.47 33.30 17.37
N GLY A 38 6.31 32.18 18.07
CA GLY A 38 6.31 30.87 17.43
C GLY A 38 5.01 30.62 16.69
N LEU A 39 5.11 30.06 15.49
CA LEU A 39 3.99 29.48 14.74
C LEU A 39 4.30 28.00 14.55
N GLN A 40 3.31 27.13 14.75
CA GLN A 40 3.45 25.71 14.50
C GLN A 40 2.47 25.31 13.40
N THR A 41 2.96 24.53 12.44
CA THR A 41 2.14 23.85 11.43
C THR A 41 2.01 22.37 11.79
N THR A 42 0.97 21.71 11.26
CA THR A 42 0.71 20.30 11.53
C THR A 42 1.88 19.43 11.08
N ARG A 43 2.49 18.72 12.03
CA ARG A 43 3.54 17.74 11.75
C ARG A 43 2.97 16.35 11.99
N ARG A 44 2.92 15.52 10.94
CA ARG A 44 2.53 14.12 11.04
C ARG A 44 3.78 13.26 11.21
N LYS A 45 3.66 12.22 12.04
CA LYS A 45 4.65 11.15 12.17
C LYS A 45 3.91 9.85 11.91
N GLU A 46 4.46 9.06 11.01
CA GLU A 46 3.92 7.74 10.70
C GLU A 46 4.37 6.74 11.77
N VAL A 47 3.45 5.88 12.14
CA VAL A 47 3.68 4.77 13.07
C VAL A 47 2.99 3.57 12.46
N GLU A 48 3.75 2.50 12.31
CA GLU A 48 3.28 1.22 11.82
C GLU A 48 3.43 0.21 12.95
N CYS A 49 2.43 -0.63 13.13
CA CYS A 49 2.51 -1.80 14.00
C CYS A 49 2.00 -3.02 13.23
N GLN A 50 2.64 -4.16 13.45
CA GLN A 50 2.22 -5.44 12.92
C GLN A 50 1.47 -6.18 14.03
N THR A 51 0.25 -6.63 13.73
CA THR A 51 -0.52 -7.44 14.67
C THR A 51 0.09 -8.84 14.72
N ASP A 52 0.35 -9.32 15.93
CA ASP A 52 0.74 -10.71 16.12
C ASP A 52 -0.42 -11.63 15.74
N SER A 53 -0.11 -12.69 15.01
CA SER A 53 -1.03 -13.81 14.82
C SER A 53 -1.11 -14.56 16.15
N PHE A 54 -2.00 -14.13 17.03
CA PHE A 54 -2.39 -14.95 18.17
C PHE A 54 -3.07 -16.19 17.61
N MET A 55 -2.29 -17.25 17.43
CA MET A 55 -2.83 -18.59 17.45
C MET A 55 -3.42 -18.72 18.83
N TYR A 56 -4.72 -18.49 18.96
CA TYR A 56 -5.45 -18.99 20.10
C TYR A 56 -5.07 -20.46 20.15
N VAL A 57 -4.30 -20.84 21.15
CA VAL A 57 -4.27 -22.23 21.57
C VAL A 57 -5.73 -22.45 21.93
N GLN A 58 -6.50 -22.96 20.98
CA GLN A 58 -7.70 -23.70 21.32
C GLN A 58 -7.13 -24.86 22.12
N GLU A 59 -7.02 -24.66 23.43
CA GLU A 59 -7.09 -25.77 24.34
C GLU A 59 -8.34 -26.49 23.90
N GLU A 60 -8.16 -27.67 23.31
CA GLU A 60 -9.26 -28.58 23.06
C GLU A 60 -9.86 -28.81 24.45
N LEU A 61 -10.94 -28.08 24.73
CA LEU A 61 -11.59 -28.08 26.01
C LEU A 61 -12.28 -29.45 26.13
N SER A 62 -11.51 -30.46 26.54
CA SER A 62 -12.02 -31.77 26.89
C SER A 62 -12.66 -31.63 28.26
N VAL A 63 -13.87 -31.08 28.30
CA VAL A 63 -14.65 -31.03 29.53
C VAL A 63 -15.09 -32.46 29.83
N ASP A 64 -14.64 -32.99 30.96
CA ASP A 64 -15.07 -34.31 31.38
C ASP A 64 -16.57 -34.26 31.73
N SER A 65 -17.32 -35.27 31.27
CA SER A 65 -18.77 -35.35 31.46
C SER A 65 -19.21 -35.34 32.93
N SER A 66 -18.27 -35.69 33.82
CA SER A 66 -18.39 -35.71 35.28
C SER A 66 -18.36 -34.31 35.91
N GLU A 67 -17.79 -33.31 35.23
CA GLU A 67 -17.65 -31.93 35.69
C GLU A 67 -18.78 -31.01 35.19
N LEU A 68 -19.71 -31.54 34.37
CA LEU A 68 -20.81 -30.74 33.82
C LEU A 68 -21.87 -30.45 34.87
N ASP A 69 -22.25 -29.18 34.95
CA ASP A 69 -23.37 -28.74 35.78
C ASP A 69 -24.66 -29.52 35.43
N PRO A 70 -25.44 -29.94 36.44
CA PRO A 70 -26.63 -30.77 36.23
C PRO A 70 -27.71 -30.06 35.38
N GLU A 71 -27.76 -28.73 35.41
CA GLU A 71 -28.66 -27.95 34.55
C GLU A 71 -28.22 -27.98 33.08
N VAL A 72 -26.91 -28.05 32.79
CA VAL A 72 -26.38 -28.24 31.43
C VAL A 72 -26.75 -29.62 30.90
N ILE A 73 -26.60 -30.66 31.72
CA ILE A 73 -26.99 -32.04 31.35
C ILE A 73 -28.49 -32.10 31.02
N LYS A 74 -29.32 -31.47 31.84
CA LYS A 74 -30.77 -31.39 31.62
C LYS A 74 -31.12 -30.63 30.34
N ALA A 75 -30.40 -29.55 30.04
CA ALA A 75 -30.57 -28.80 28.78
C ALA A 75 -30.17 -29.64 27.57
N LEU A 76 -29.03 -30.33 27.62
CA LEU A 76 -28.56 -31.22 26.55
C LEU A 76 -29.55 -32.35 26.28
N ARG A 77 -30.04 -33.03 27.32
CA ARG A 77 -31.05 -34.09 27.18
C ARG A 77 -32.37 -33.61 26.57
N ARG A 78 -32.74 -32.34 26.81
CA ARG A 78 -33.92 -31.72 26.20
C ARG A 78 -33.67 -31.34 24.74
N LEU A 79 -32.48 -30.86 24.41
CA LEU A 79 -32.12 -30.38 23.07
C LEU A 79 -31.79 -31.52 22.11
N GLU A 80 -31.17 -32.59 22.58
CA GLU A 80 -30.77 -33.77 21.81
C GLU A 80 -31.89 -34.29 20.89
N PRO A 81 -33.11 -34.63 21.37
CA PRO A 81 -34.16 -35.15 20.49
C PRO A 81 -34.66 -34.11 19.47
N LEU A 82 -34.60 -32.82 19.81
CA LEU A 82 -34.99 -31.75 18.88
C LEU A 82 -33.94 -31.57 17.78
N MET A 83 -32.65 -31.57 18.14
CA MET A 83 -31.55 -31.47 17.18
C MET A 83 -31.53 -32.68 16.26
N CYS A 84 -31.62 -33.90 16.78
CA CYS A 84 -31.68 -35.11 15.96
C CYS A 84 -32.83 -35.05 14.95
N ARG A 85 -34.03 -34.65 15.40
CA ARG A 85 -35.20 -34.52 14.51
C ARG A 85 -34.98 -33.50 13.39
N GLU A 86 -34.49 -32.30 13.71
CA GLU A 86 -34.29 -31.27 12.69
C GLU A 86 -33.10 -31.60 11.77
N LEU A 87 -32.05 -32.26 12.27
CA LEU A 87 -30.92 -32.73 11.46
C LEU A 87 -31.33 -33.86 10.52
N GLU A 88 -32.13 -34.82 10.95
CA GLU A 88 -32.70 -35.85 10.07
C GLU A 88 -33.63 -35.26 9.01
N ARG A 89 -34.40 -34.24 9.39
CA ARG A 89 -35.25 -33.49 8.45
C ARG A 89 -34.41 -32.72 7.43
N ALA A 90 -33.33 -32.08 7.88
CA ALA A 90 -32.44 -31.31 7.04
C ALA A 90 -31.61 -32.19 6.10
N SER A 91 -31.13 -33.35 6.57
CA SER A 91 -30.35 -34.29 5.75
C SER A 91 -31.16 -34.89 4.59
N ARG A 92 -32.47 -35.04 4.79
CA ARG A 92 -33.42 -35.47 3.74
C ARG A 92 -33.93 -34.31 2.88
N SER A 93 -33.58 -33.07 3.21
CA SER A 93 -34.07 -31.88 2.52
C SER A 93 -33.23 -31.58 1.28
N THR A 94 -33.91 -31.25 0.17
CA THR A 94 -33.27 -30.78 -1.07
C THR A 94 -33.28 -29.26 -1.21
N ALA A 95 -33.65 -28.52 -0.15
CA ALA A 95 -33.84 -27.06 -0.17
C ALA A 95 -32.64 -26.27 -0.73
N PHE A 96 -31.42 -26.79 -0.58
CA PHE A 96 -30.18 -26.15 -1.06
C PHE A 96 -29.50 -26.91 -2.22
N SER A 97 -30.16 -27.90 -2.83
CA SER A 97 -29.60 -28.66 -3.95
C SER A 97 -29.19 -27.78 -5.15
N ALA A 98 -29.92 -26.69 -5.39
CA ALA A 98 -29.60 -25.71 -6.43
C ALA A 98 -28.33 -24.88 -6.16
N LEU A 99 -27.84 -24.86 -4.91
CA LEU A 99 -26.65 -24.09 -4.51
C LEU A 99 -25.34 -24.88 -4.72
N SER A 100 -25.40 -26.22 -4.64
CA SER A 100 -24.23 -27.10 -4.80
C SER A 100 -23.54 -26.94 -6.16
N GLY A 101 -24.29 -26.58 -7.21
CA GLY A 101 -23.74 -26.29 -8.53
C GLY A 101 -23.08 -24.92 -8.67
N ARG A 102 -23.35 -23.97 -7.76
CA ARG A 102 -22.82 -22.59 -7.85
C ARG A 102 -21.44 -22.41 -7.23
N TYR A 103 -21.08 -23.24 -6.25
CA TYR A 103 -19.81 -23.11 -5.52
C TYR A 103 -18.86 -24.30 -5.72
N GLY A 104 -19.31 -25.44 -6.23
CA GLY A 104 -18.47 -26.62 -6.52
C GLY A 104 -17.99 -26.75 -7.97
N ALA A 105 -18.64 -26.08 -8.92
CA ALA A 105 -18.29 -26.11 -10.36
C ALA A 105 -17.64 -24.80 -10.82
N ARG A 106 -16.84 -24.18 -9.96
CA ARG A 106 -16.06 -22.98 -10.31
C ARG A 106 -14.62 -23.09 -9.82
N GLY A 107 -14.02 -24.25 -10.06
CA GLY A 107 -12.57 -24.31 -10.23
C GLY A 107 -12.18 -23.60 -11.54
N PRO A 108 -10.92 -23.17 -11.72
CA PRO A 108 -10.47 -22.41 -12.90
C PRO A 108 -10.49 -23.16 -14.25
N GLY A 109 -11.31 -24.20 -14.43
CA GLY A 109 -11.31 -25.01 -15.65
C GLY A 109 -12.47 -25.99 -15.82
N GLY A 110 -13.62 -25.74 -15.20
CA GLY A 110 -14.73 -26.70 -15.19
C GLY A 110 -16.10 -26.09 -15.48
N GLY A 111 -16.25 -25.41 -16.62
CA GLY A 111 -17.55 -24.89 -17.08
C GLY A 111 -17.85 -25.39 -18.49
N ALA A 112 -18.81 -26.32 -18.62
CA ALA A 112 -19.47 -26.57 -19.88
C ALA A 112 -20.24 -25.29 -20.28
N GLY A 113 -19.89 -24.71 -21.43
CA GLY A 113 -20.74 -23.74 -22.14
C GLY A 113 -20.29 -22.29 -22.21
N THR A 114 -19.05 -21.94 -21.86
CA THR A 114 -18.45 -20.68 -22.34
C THR A 114 -17.18 -21.05 -23.08
N ASN A 115 -17.08 -20.61 -24.35
CA ASN A 115 -15.87 -20.66 -25.15
C ASN A 115 -14.67 -20.42 -24.23
N SER A 116 -13.83 -21.44 -24.05
CA SER A 116 -12.60 -21.33 -23.28
C SER A 116 -11.65 -20.46 -24.07
N ASP A 117 -11.90 -19.15 -24.04
CA ASP A 117 -10.88 -18.15 -24.26
C ASP A 117 -9.93 -18.29 -23.07
N ALA A 118 -9.06 -19.29 -23.16
CA ALA A 118 -7.85 -19.35 -22.38
C ALA A 118 -7.05 -18.11 -22.77
N ALA A 119 -7.34 -17.00 -22.09
CA ALA A 119 -6.61 -15.76 -22.28
C ALA A 119 -5.14 -16.10 -21.99
N PRO A 120 -4.24 -16.01 -22.99
CA PRO A 120 -2.84 -16.34 -22.76
C PRO A 120 -2.31 -15.37 -21.72
N LEU A 121 -1.91 -15.88 -20.56
CA LEU A 121 -1.22 -15.10 -19.54
C LEU A 121 0.07 -14.58 -20.15
N ARG A 122 0.11 -13.26 -20.43
CA ARG A 122 1.33 -12.58 -20.86
C ARG A 122 2.20 -12.36 -19.63
N LEU A 123 3.15 -13.26 -19.45
CA LEU A 123 4.17 -13.15 -18.43
C LEU A 123 5.22 -12.13 -18.87
N SER A 124 5.43 -11.08 -18.06
CA SER A 124 6.53 -10.14 -18.29
C SER A 124 7.80 -10.67 -17.61
N VAL A 125 8.91 -10.66 -18.35
CA VAL A 125 10.21 -11.10 -17.84
C VAL A 125 10.71 -10.04 -16.86
N VAL A 126 11.01 -10.43 -15.62
CA VAL A 126 11.55 -9.52 -14.59
C VAL A 126 13.08 -9.44 -14.66
N ALA A 127 13.73 -10.50 -15.14
CA ALA A 127 15.18 -10.53 -15.33
C ALA A 127 15.58 -11.54 -16.42
N GLY A 128 16.59 -11.19 -17.24
CA GLY A 128 17.30 -12.13 -18.12
C GLY A 128 16.90 -12.14 -19.61
N ALA A 129 15.80 -11.49 -20.02
CA ALA A 129 15.41 -11.42 -21.42
C ALA A 129 15.85 -10.11 -22.09
N GLY A 130 16.25 -10.20 -23.36
CA GLY A 130 16.65 -9.04 -24.17
C GLY A 130 17.95 -9.20 -24.95
N SER A 131 18.64 -10.35 -24.84
CA SER A 131 19.75 -10.69 -25.73
C SER A 131 19.33 -11.81 -26.69
N PRO A 132 19.63 -11.71 -27.99
CA PRO A 132 19.20 -12.70 -28.98
C PRO A 132 19.79 -14.09 -28.73
N GLU A 133 20.92 -14.16 -28.03
CA GLU A 133 21.56 -15.42 -27.64
C GLU A 133 20.72 -16.19 -26.60
N ILE A 134 20.10 -15.49 -25.65
CA ILE A 134 19.24 -16.09 -24.61
C ILE A 134 17.89 -16.53 -25.19
N ASP A 135 17.32 -15.75 -26.12
CA ASP A 135 16.04 -16.07 -26.77
C ASP A 135 16.12 -17.35 -27.63
N SER A 136 17.32 -17.72 -28.08
CA SER A 136 17.57 -18.95 -28.86
C SER A 136 17.96 -20.17 -28.02
N MET A 137 18.10 -20.00 -26.70
CA MET A 137 18.65 -21.03 -25.81
C MET A 137 17.54 -21.95 -25.25
N PRO A 138 17.75 -23.28 -25.18
CA PRO A 138 16.71 -24.19 -24.70
C PRO A 138 16.50 -24.08 -23.19
N VAL A 139 15.28 -24.38 -22.75
CA VAL A 139 14.93 -24.49 -21.32
C VAL A 139 15.48 -25.81 -20.78
N ALA A 140 16.40 -25.73 -19.82
CA ALA A 140 17.00 -26.87 -19.16
C ALA A 140 16.22 -27.30 -17.90
N ALA A 141 15.62 -26.34 -17.18
CA ALA A 141 14.85 -26.62 -15.99
C ALA A 141 13.79 -25.54 -15.71
N LEU A 142 12.73 -25.93 -15.02
CA LEU A 142 11.65 -25.05 -14.57
C LEU A 142 11.41 -25.24 -13.08
N SER A 143 11.15 -24.15 -12.37
CA SER A 143 10.78 -24.16 -10.96
C SER A 143 9.80 -23.03 -10.67
N TRP A 144 9.01 -23.17 -9.60
CA TRP A 144 8.06 -22.15 -9.17
C TRP A 144 8.24 -21.86 -7.69
N SER A 145 7.94 -20.63 -7.28
CA SER A 145 7.91 -20.29 -5.86
C SER A 145 6.77 -21.02 -5.14
N ALA A 146 7.00 -21.49 -3.91
CA ALA A 146 5.95 -22.09 -3.08
C ALA A 146 4.76 -21.15 -2.83
N THR A 147 4.97 -19.84 -2.93
CA THR A 147 3.93 -18.80 -2.86
C THR A 147 3.13 -18.65 -4.15
N GLY A 148 3.50 -19.33 -5.24
CA GLY A 148 2.83 -19.29 -6.55
C GLY A 148 2.99 -17.99 -7.34
N ALA A 149 3.75 -17.02 -6.84
CA ALA A 149 3.87 -15.69 -7.45
C ALA A 149 4.88 -15.63 -8.61
N PHE A 150 5.88 -16.52 -8.61
CA PHE A 150 6.98 -16.50 -9.56
C PHE A 150 7.18 -17.84 -10.25
N VAL A 151 7.50 -17.77 -11.53
CA VAL A 151 8.00 -18.89 -12.33
C VAL A 151 9.43 -18.58 -12.74
N ALA A 152 10.33 -19.53 -12.57
CA ALA A 152 11.72 -19.44 -12.98
C ALA A 152 12.05 -20.52 -14.01
N ALA A 153 12.74 -20.14 -15.08
CA ALA A 153 13.30 -21.06 -16.06
C ALA A 153 14.81 -20.88 -16.13
N ALA A 154 15.53 -22.01 -16.06
CA ALA A 154 16.94 -22.05 -16.41
C ALA A 154 17.06 -22.33 -17.91
N LEU A 155 17.74 -21.45 -18.63
CA LEU A 155 18.06 -21.54 -20.04
C LEU A 155 19.53 -21.95 -20.17
N GLY A 156 19.81 -23.02 -20.90
CA GLY A 156 21.14 -23.56 -21.03
C GLY A 156 21.17 -24.90 -21.74
N ARG A 157 22.38 -25.34 -22.08
CA ARG A 157 22.63 -26.61 -22.75
C ARG A 157 23.13 -27.66 -21.78
N SER A 158 22.60 -28.88 -21.88
CA SER A 158 23.00 -30.06 -21.11
C SER A 158 23.46 -31.21 -22.00
N ASP A 159 23.66 -30.96 -23.29
CA ASP A 159 23.95 -31.98 -24.31
C ASP A 159 25.44 -32.34 -24.45
N HIS A 160 26.27 -31.87 -23.52
CA HIS A 160 27.70 -32.15 -23.47
C HIS A 160 28.06 -32.74 -22.11
N GLN A 161 28.84 -33.84 -22.10
CA GLN A 161 29.22 -34.58 -20.89
C GLN A 161 30.52 -34.09 -20.24
N ASP A 162 31.15 -33.05 -20.80
CA ASP A 162 32.41 -32.47 -20.32
C ASP A 162 32.20 -31.23 -19.44
N TRP A 163 33.22 -30.86 -18.66
CA TRP A 163 33.25 -29.58 -17.94
C TRP A 163 33.43 -28.42 -18.92
N CYS A 164 32.32 -27.85 -19.36
CA CYS A 164 32.31 -26.75 -20.31
C CYS A 164 31.81 -25.44 -19.68
N LEU A 165 32.36 -24.32 -20.14
CA LEU A 165 31.92 -22.96 -19.79
C LEU A 165 30.83 -22.48 -20.76
N HIS A 166 29.70 -23.18 -20.80
CA HIS A 166 28.57 -22.73 -21.61
C HIS A 166 27.87 -21.54 -20.97
N ARG A 167 27.47 -20.59 -21.81
CA ARG A 167 26.59 -19.51 -21.37
C ARG A 167 25.23 -20.11 -21.02
N GLY A 168 24.68 -19.64 -19.91
CA GLY A 168 23.33 -19.95 -19.47
C GLY A 168 22.69 -18.69 -18.89
N ALA A 169 21.38 -18.71 -18.78
CA ALA A 169 20.61 -17.63 -18.18
C ALA A 169 19.54 -18.20 -17.27
N VAL A 170 19.10 -17.41 -16.30
CA VAL A 170 17.92 -17.71 -15.50
C VAL A 170 16.92 -16.58 -15.73
N CYS A 171 15.76 -16.94 -16.26
CA CYS A 171 14.66 -16.02 -16.48
C CYS A 171 13.62 -16.22 -15.40
N VAL A 172 13.17 -15.12 -14.78
CA VAL A 172 12.14 -15.14 -13.74
C VAL A 172 10.99 -14.25 -14.20
N TRP A 173 9.78 -14.80 -14.14
CA TRP A 173 8.54 -14.11 -14.45
C TRP A 173 7.68 -13.99 -13.20
N ASN A 174 7.09 -12.83 -13.03
CA ASN A 174 6.08 -12.61 -12.00
C ASN A 174 4.69 -12.88 -12.62
N ALA A 175 4.03 -13.94 -12.13
CA ALA A 175 2.69 -14.33 -12.57
C ALA A 175 1.58 -13.48 -11.93
N SER A 176 1.85 -12.82 -10.80
CA SER A 176 0.90 -11.94 -10.12
C SER A 176 0.79 -10.54 -10.72
N SER A 177 1.75 -10.15 -11.57
CA SER A 177 1.85 -8.81 -12.16
C SER A 177 1.25 -8.71 -13.56
N ALA A 178 0.38 -9.65 -13.94
CA ALA A 178 -0.43 -9.53 -15.15
C ALA A 178 -1.40 -8.35 -14.99
N ARG A 179 -0.90 -7.14 -15.29
CA ARG A 179 -1.73 -5.97 -15.55
C ARG A 179 -2.48 -6.25 -16.85
N GLY A 180 -3.77 -6.60 -16.72
CA GLY A 180 -4.76 -6.37 -17.76
C GLY A 180 -5.04 -4.88 -17.90
#